data_AF-A0A924Y830-F1
#
_entry.id   AF-A0A924Y830-F1
#
_cell.length_a   1.000
_cell.length_b   1.000
_cell.length_c   1.000
_cell.angle_alpha   90.00
_cell.angle_beta   90.00
_cell.angle_gamma   90.00
#
_symmetry.space_group_name_H-M   'P 1'
#
loop_
_entity.id
_entity.type
_entity.pdbx_description
1 polymer ?
#
loop_
_entity_poly.entity_id
_entity_poly.type
_entity_poly.pdbx_seq_one_letter_code
_entity_poly.pdbx_strand_id
1 'polypeptide(L)'
;MKQLIKHRTLTFILSTYILIASVYSVVVPIFEVSDELWHYPMVHFIANNSFQLPVQNPGNVGPWRQEGSQAPLYYLASALLTAGIDTSD
;
A
#
# COMPACT_ATOMS: atom_id res chain seq x y z
N MET A 1 -39.09 0.45 11.69
CA MET A 1 -38.75 -0.71 10.85
C MET A 1 -37.99 -0.39 9.56
N LYS A 2 -38.32 0.67 8.80
CA LYS A 2 -37.66 1.00 7.52
C LYS A 2 -36.15 1.33 7.60
N GLN A 3 -35.66 1.93 8.70
CA GLN A 3 -34.23 2.24 8.84
C GLN A 3 -33.35 0.99 9.10
N LEU A 4 -33.82 0.03 9.89
CA LEU A 4 -33.09 -1.23 10.15
C LEU A 4 -32.86 -2.04 8.86
N ILE A 5 -33.85 -2.09 7.95
CA ILE A 5 -33.71 -2.77 6.65
C ILE A 5 -32.71 -2.04 5.74
N LYS A 6 -32.66 -0.70 5.81
CA LYS A 6 -31.70 0.15 5.05
C LYS A 6 -30.25 -0.17 5.42
N HIS A 7 -29.96 -0.37 6.70
CA HIS A 7 -28.60 -0.72 7.14
C HIS A 7 -28.25 -2.18 6.89
N ARG A 8 -29.21 -3.11 6.93
CA ARG A 8 -28.93 -4.54 6.66
C ARG A 8 -28.34 -4.78 5.26
N THR A 9 -28.85 -4.09 4.24
CA THR A 9 -28.28 -4.19 2.88
C THR A 9 -26.87 -3.63 2.82
N LEU A 10 -26.63 -2.47 3.45
CA LEU A 10 -25.29 -1.88 3.51
C LEU A 10 -24.31 -2.78 4.28
N THR A 11 -24.70 -3.28 5.46
CA THR A 11 -23.92 -4.21 6.26
C THR A 11 -23.60 -5.47 5.47
N PHE A 12 -24.58 -6.02 4.73
CA PHE A 12 -24.36 -7.19 3.88
C PHE A 12 -23.34 -6.90 2.76
N ILE A 13 -23.46 -5.77 2.07
CA ILE A 13 -22.51 -5.34 1.03
C ILE A 13 -21.11 -5.18 1.62
N LEU A 14 -20.97 -4.44 2.73
CA LEU A 14 -19.67 -4.21 3.36
C LEU A 14 -19.03 -5.50 3.88
N SER A 15 -19.83 -6.39 4.48
CA SER A 15 -19.34 -7.68 4.97
C SER A 15 -18.87 -8.56 3.82
N THR A 16 -19.62 -8.59 2.71
CA THR A 16 -19.26 -9.33 1.50
C THR A 16 -18.00 -8.75 0.86
N TYR A 17 -17.90 -7.42 0.78
CA TYR A 17 -16.71 -6.74 0.27
C TYR A 17 -15.47 -7.07 1.10
N ILE A 18 -15.54 -6.95 2.43
CA ILE A 18 -14.42 -7.27 3.32
C ILE A 18 -14.01 -8.73 3.15
N LEU A 19 -14.97 -9.66 3.12
CA LEU A 19 -14.69 -11.07 2.92
C LEU A 19 -13.94 -11.31 1.60
N ILE A 20 -14.43 -10.77 0.49
CA ILE A 20 -13.81 -10.94 -0.83
C ILE A 20 -12.42 -10.28 -0.87
N ALA A 21 -12.29 -9.06 -0.35
CA ALA A 21 -11.03 -8.33 -0.32
C ALA A 21 -9.97 -9.05 0.54
N SER A 22 -10.36 -9.61 1.69
CA SER A 22 -9.46 -10.41 2.53
C SER A 22 -9.03 -11.70 1.85
N VAL A 23 -9.95 -12.41 1.18
CA VAL A 23 -9.60 -13.60 0.40
C VAL A 23 -8.63 -13.22 -0.73
N TYR A 24 -8.90 -12.15 -1.47
CA TYR A 24 -8.02 -11.65 -2.52
C TYR A 24 -6.62 -11.33 -1.98
N SER A 25 -6.54 -10.63 -0.85
CA SER A 25 -5.27 -10.25 -0.20
C SER A 25 -4.42 -11.42 0.28
N VAL A 26 -5.00 -12.61 0.47
CA VAL A 26 -4.27 -13.82 0.91
C VAL A 26 -3.96 -14.73 -0.28
N VAL A 27 -4.86 -14.79 -1.27
CA VAL A 27 -4.74 -15.70 -2.42
C VAL A 27 -3.78 -15.15 -3.48
N VAL A 28 -3.73 -13.83 -3.67
CA VAL A 28 -2.81 -13.18 -4.62
C VAL A 28 -1.44 -13.05 -3.96
N PRO A 29 -0.39 -13.72 -4.47
CA PRO A 29 0.97 -13.53 -4.00
C PRO A 29 1.37 -12.06 -3.90
N ILE A 30 2.10 -11.73 -2.84
CA ILE A 30 2.73 -10.42 -2.67
C ILE A 30 3.63 -10.16 -3.89
N PHE A 31 3.52 -8.96 -4.47
CA PHE A 31 4.21 -8.52 -5.68
C PHE A 31 3.77 -9.17 -6.99
N GLU A 32 2.64 -9.90 -7.02
CA GLU A 32 2.04 -10.35 -8.29
C GLU A 32 1.36 -9.18 -9.03
N VAL A 33 0.81 -8.21 -8.29
CA VAL A 33 0.17 -7.03 -8.87
C VAL A 33 1.24 -5.99 -9.26
N SER A 34 1.15 -5.50 -10.50
CA SER A 34 2.14 -4.60 -11.13
C SER A 34 2.56 -3.41 -10.29
N ASP A 35 1.65 -2.81 -9.53
CA ASP A 35 1.90 -1.55 -8.82
C ASP A 35 2.67 -1.77 -7.50
N GLU A 36 2.50 -2.93 -6.85
CA GLU A 36 3.18 -3.25 -5.57
C GLU A 36 4.70 -3.26 -5.73
N LEU A 37 5.17 -3.71 -6.90
CA LEU A 37 6.59 -3.82 -7.24
C LEU A 37 7.30 -2.45 -7.24
N TRP A 38 6.57 -1.36 -7.46
CA TRP A 38 7.15 0.00 -7.51
C TRP A 38 6.81 0.81 -6.27
N HIS A 39 5.63 0.63 -5.68
CA HIS A 39 5.23 1.33 -4.46
C HIS A 39 6.02 0.87 -3.23
N TYR A 40 6.19 -0.44 -3.04
CA TYR A 40 6.85 -0.93 -1.83
C TYR A 40 8.32 -0.49 -1.72
N PRO A 41 9.15 -0.54 -2.77
CA PRO A 41 10.52 -0.01 -2.69
C PRO A 41 10.59 1.47 -2.30
N MET A 42 9.60 2.29 -2.66
CA MET A 42 9.52 3.68 -2.23
C MET A 42 9.28 3.78 -0.71
N VAL A 43 8.32 3.01 -0.20
CA VAL A 43 8.01 2.92 1.24
C VAL A 43 9.22 2.42 2.03
N HIS A 44 9.83 1.32 1.56
CA HIS A 44 11.01 0.69 2.15
C HIS A 44 12.20 1.65 2.16
N PHE A 45 12.45 2.38 1.06
CA PHE A 45 13.51 3.38 1.01
C PHE A 45 13.31 4.46 2.08
N ILE A 46 12.11 5.06 2.16
CA ILE A 46 11.82 6.12 3.14
C ILE A 46 12.00 5.59 4.58
N ALA A 47 11.45 4.42 4.89
CA ALA A 47 11.56 3.80 6.21
C ALA A 47 13.02 3.55 6.62
N ASN A 48 13.87 3.14 5.69
CA ASN A 48 15.28 2.81 5.95
C ASN A 48 16.25 3.99 5.80
N ASN A 49 15.81 5.15 5.27
CA ASN A 49 16.66 6.30 4.99
C ASN A 49 16.24 7.56 5.77
N SER A 50 15.95 7.40 7.07
CA SER A 50 15.57 8.52 7.96
C SER A 50 14.41 9.36 7.43
N PHE A 51 13.44 8.73 6.77
CA PHE A 51 12.28 9.38 6.16
C PHE A 51 12.61 10.41 5.06
N GLN A 52 13.78 10.30 4.42
CA GLN A 52 14.16 11.14 3.29
C GLN A 52 13.48 10.66 2.00
N LEU A 53 13.15 11.61 1.12
CA LEU A 53 12.69 11.31 -0.23
C LEU A 53 13.87 10.98 -1.14
N PRO A 54 13.73 10.02 -2.07
CA PRO A 54 14.78 9.68 -3.01
C PRO A 54 15.06 10.81 -3.99
N VAL A 55 16.34 10.97 -4.35
CA VAL A 55 16.75 11.90 -5.41
C VAL A 55 16.39 11.30 -6.77
N GLN A 56 15.61 12.04 -7.56
CA GLN A 56 15.24 11.64 -8.91
C GLN A 56 16.42 11.80 -9.88
N ASN A 57 16.81 10.71 -10.54
CA ASN A 57 17.89 10.70 -11.53
C ASN A 57 17.42 10.03 -12.84
N PRO A 58 17.35 10.76 -13.98
CA PRO A 58 16.94 10.19 -15.26
C PRO A 58 17.85 9.06 -15.77
N GLY A 59 19.13 9.04 -15.38
CA GLY A 59 20.08 7.98 -15.72
C GLY A 59 20.02 6.77 -14.78
N ASN A 60 19.30 6.87 -13.66
CA ASN A 60 19.08 5.78 -12.72
C ASN A 60 17.74 6.00 -11.99
N VAL A 61 16.67 5.45 -12.55
CA VAL A 61 15.29 5.66 -12.05
C VAL A 61 15.02 5.00 -10.70
N GLY A 62 15.94 4.17 -10.19
CA GLY A 62 15.78 3.45 -8.94
C GLY A 62 14.70 2.36 -8.98
N PRO A 63 14.53 1.61 -7.88
CA PRO A 63 13.56 0.51 -7.80
C PRO A 63 12.11 1.00 -7.73
N TRP A 64 11.84 2.23 -7.28
CA TRP A 64 10.50 2.83 -7.28
C TRP A 64 10.09 3.45 -8.63
N ARG A 65 11.02 3.60 -9.58
CA ARG A 65 10.77 4.19 -10.91
C ARG A 65 9.97 5.51 -10.82
N GLN A 66 8.85 5.59 -11.55
CA GLN A 66 7.98 6.76 -11.62
C GLN A 66 7.31 7.10 -10.27
N GLU A 67 7.18 6.13 -9.36
CA GLU A 67 6.55 6.33 -8.04
C GLU A 67 7.33 7.33 -7.18
N GLY A 68 8.65 7.44 -7.39
CA GLY A 68 9.46 8.41 -6.66
C GLY A 68 9.16 9.87 -7.00
N SER A 69 8.39 10.13 -8.07
CA SER A 69 7.92 11.47 -8.46
C SER A 69 6.52 11.81 -7.93
N GLN A 70 5.82 10.84 -7.33
CA GLN A 70 4.46 11.04 -6.82
C GLN A 70 4.44 11.82 -5.50
N ALA A 71 3.24 12.29 -5.14
CA ALA A 71 3.03 13.02 -3.89
C ALA A 71 3.41 12.15 -2.67
N PRO A 72 4.19 12.68 -1.72
CA PRO A 72 4.87 11.85 -0.72
C PRO A 72 3.98 11.39 0.43
N LEU A 73 2.77 11.95 0.61
CA LEU A 73 1.94 11.70 1.79
C LEU A 73 1.65 10.21 2.01
N TYR A 74 1.26 9.51 0.94
CA TYR A 74 0.97 8.08 0.99
C TYR A 74 2.20 7.27 1.41
N TYR A 75 3.36 7.57 0.84
CA TYR A 75 4.60 6.84 1.10
C TYR A 75 5.16 7.13 2.49
N LEU A 76 5.11 8.38 2.95
CA LEU A 76 5.55 8.77 4.29
C LEU A 76 4.68 8.10 5.37
N ALA A 77 3.36 8.10 5.18
CA ALA A 77 2.45 7.43 6.10
C ALA A 77 2.68 5.91 6.13
N SER A 78 2.84 5.29 4.96
CA SER A 78 3.11 3.85 4.86
C SER A 78 4.47 3.49 5.48
N ALA A 79 5.49 4.31 5.27
CA ALA A 79 6.82 4.13 5.87
C ALA A 79 6.74 4.23 7.39
N LEU A 80 5.97 5.18 7.93
CA LEU A 80 5.78 5.31 9.38
C LEU A 80 5.11 4.06 9.98
N LEU A 81 4.11 3.52 9.30
CA LEU A 81 3.39 2.31 9.74
C LEU A 81 4.23 1.03 9.67
N THR A 82 5.27 1.02 8.83
CA THR A 82 6.10 -0.17 8.56
C THR A 82 7.53 -0.08 9.06
N ALA A 83 7.97 1.08 9.56
CA ALA A 83 9.36 1.31 10.00
C ALA A 83 9.86 0.39 11.12
N GLY A 84 8.96 -0.22 11.89
CA GLY A 84 9.31 -1.18 12.95
C GLY A 84 9.41 -2.64 12.49
N ILE A 85 9.13 -2.92 11.21
CA ILE A 85 9.18 -4.27 10.66
C ILE A 85 10.62 -4.55 10.21
N ASP A 86 11.20 -5.64 10.69
CA ASP A 86 12.51 -6.12 10.20
C ASP A 86 12.35 -6.61 8.76
N THR A 87 13.23 -6.13 7.88
CA THR A 87 13.26 -6.42 6.43
C THR A 87 14.69 -6.73 5.97
N SER A 88 15.51 -7.25 6.88
CA SER A 88 16.93 -7.56 6.64
C SER A 88 17.19 -8.96 6.09
N ASP A 89 16.16 -9.80 6.04
CA ASP A 89 16.18 -11.19 5.58
C ASP A 89 16.19 -11.37 4.05
#